data_AF-A0A3B8Z840-F1
#
_entry.id   AF-A0A3B8Z840-F1
#
_cell.length_a   1.000
_cell.length_b   1.000
_cell.length_c   1.000
_cell.angle_alpha   90.00
_cell.angle_beta   90.00
_cell.angle_gamma   90.00
#
_symmetry.space_group_name_H-M   'P 1'
#
loop_
_entity.id
_entity.type
_entity.pdbx_description
1 polymer ?
#
loop_
_entity_poly.entity_id
_entity_poly.type
_entity_poly.pdbx_seq_one_letter_code
_entity_poly.pdbx_strand_id
1 'polypeptide(L)' 'MTTDSFLLSFEISKDGDELDVHCDDNGLEKLLSVLSQLRGKVQHEHLMTPGWGGNELSEEPQSENSELLNKVTVHKW' A
#
# COMPACT_ATOMS: atom_id res chain seq x y z
N MET A 1 -11.96 7.96 17.30
CA MET A 1 -12.15 6.64 16.69
C MET A 1 -10.76 6.09 16.50
N THR A 2 -10.36 5.10 17.28
CA THR A 2 -9.08 4.41 17.07
C THR A 2 -9.27 3.60 15.80
N THR A 3 -8.86 4.14 14.66
CA THR A 3 -8.49 3.32 13.51
C THR A 3 -7.55 2.25 14.07
N ASP A 4 -7.89 0.97 13.94
CA ASP A 4 -6.93 -0.09 14.23
C ASP A 4 -5.63 0.28 13.52
N SER A 5 -4.57 0.46 14.31
CA SER A 5 -3.26 0.82 13.79
C SER A 5 -2.81 -0.35 12.90
N PHE A 6 -2.57 -0.08 11.62
CA PHE A 6 -1.99 -1.02 10.68
C PHE A 6 -0.81 -0.35 9.99
N LEU A 7 0.16 -1.16 9.58
CA LEU A 7 1.25 -0.75 8.71
C LEU A 7 1.05 -1.39 7.34
N LEU A 8 0.88 -0.58 6.30
CA LEU A 8 0.99 -1.02 4.90
C LEU A 8 1.55 0.13 4.07
N SER A 9 2.85 0.09 3.76
CA SER A 9 3.51 1.09 2.91
C SER A 9 4.18 0.43 1.70
N PHE A 10 4.39 1.23 0.67
CA PHE A 10 5.12 0.86 -0.53
C PHE A 10 6.23 1.87 -0.74
N GLU A 11 7.45 1.39 -0.93
CA GLU A 11 8.64 2.23 -0.97
C GLU A 11 9.50 1.82 -2.17
N ILE A 12 9.91 2.79 -2.98
CA ILE A 12 10.86 2.54 -4.07
C ILE A 12 12.27 2.71 -3.50
N SER A 13 13.12 1.71 -3.69
CA SER A 13 14.55 1.79 -3.37
C SER A 13 15.21 3.00 -4.03
N LYS A 14 16.29 3.50 -3.44
CA LYS A 14 17.03 4.66 -3.97
C LYS A 14 17.41 4.53 -5.45
N ASP A 15 17.77 3.33 -5.89
CA ASP A 15 18.20 3.06 -7.27
C ASP A 15 17.01 2.83 -8.22
N GLY A 16 15.80 2.71 -7.69
CA GLY A 16 14.55 2.62 -8.45
C GLY A 16 14.25 1.24 -9.04
N ASP A 17 15.03 0.22 -8.69
CA ASP A 17 14.95 -1.14 -9.23
C ASP A 17 14.20 -2.12 -8.32
N GLU A 18 14.11 -1.81 -7.03
CA GLU A 18 13.33 -2.58 -6.05
C GLU A 18 12.13 -1.77 -5.52
N LEU A 19 11.00 -2.48 -5.34
CA LEU A 19 9.81 -2.00 -4.65
C LEU A 19 9.65 -2.81 -3.36
N ASP A 20 9.84 -2.16 -2.22
CA ASP A 20 9.59 -2.73 -0.92
C ASP A 20 8.11 -2.58 -0.55
N VAL A 21 7.54 -3.65 0.01
CA VAL A 21 6.19 -3.67 0.57
C VAL A 21 6.31 -3.99 2.05
N HIS A 22 6.09 -2.99 2.90
CA HIS A 22 6.18 -3.15 4.34
C HIS A 22 4.78 -3.31 4.92
N CYS A 23 4.56 -4.36 5.71
CA CYS A 23 3.30 -4.52 6.44
C CYS A 23 3.45 -5.26 7.76
N ASP A 24 2.59 -4.91 8.72
CA ASP A 24 2.31 -5.75 9.89
C ASP A 24 1.17 -6.75 9.58
N ASP A 25 0.76 -7.56 10.56
CA ASP A 25 -0.30 -8.56 10.38
C ASP A 25 -1.62 -7.92 9.89
N ASN A 26 -2.01 -6.76 10.45
CA ASN A 26 -3.23 -6.06 10.06
C ASN A 26 -3.13 -5.48 8.64
N GLY A 27 -1.97 -4.93 8.28
CA GLY A 27 -1.70 -4.43 6.93
C GLY A 27 -1.64 -5.53 5.88
N LEU A 28 -1.11 -6.71 6.24
CA LEU A 28 -1.11 -7.87 5.35
C LEU A 28 -2.54 -8.32 5.05
N GLU A 29 -3.40 -8.43 6.07
CA GLU A 29 -4.82 -8.75 5.88
C GLU A 29 -5.52 -7.72 4.99
N LYS A 30 -5.17 -6.43 5.15
CA LYS A 30 -5.70 -5.37 4.31
C LYS A 30 -5.26 -5.50 2.85
N LEU A 31 -3.98 -5.79 2.60
CA LEU A 31 -3.45 -6.05 1.27
C LEU A 31 -4.14 -7.25 0.62
N LEU A 32 -4.32 -8.35 1.35
CA LEU A 32 -5.04 -9.53 0.89
C LEU A 32 -6.50 -9.23 0.54
N SER A 33 -7.16 -8.37 1.31
CA SER A 33 -8.52 -7.91 1.03
C SER A 33 -8.62 -7.15 -0.30
N VAL A 34 -7.72 -6.18 -0.54
CA VAL A 34 -7.63 -5.45 -1.81
C VAL A 34 -7.43 -6.40 -2.98
N LEU A 35 -6.46 -7.31 -2.88
CA LEU A 35 -6.17 -8.28 -3.95
C LEU A 35 -7.35 -9.24 -4.18
N SER A 36 -8.08 -9.60 -3.13
CA SER A 36 -9.25 -10.47 -3.23
C SER A 36 -10.42 -9.81 -3.94
N GLN A 37 -10.60 -8.48 -3.80
CA GLN A 37 -11.65 -7.73 -4.52
C GLN A 37 -11.47 -7.74 -6.04
N LEU A 38 -10.23 -7.86 -6.51
CA LEU A 38 -9.88 -7.96 -7.93
C LEU A 38 -10.22 -9.32 -8.54
N ARG A 39 -10.46 -10.37 -7.73
CA ARG A 39 -10.72 -11.72 -8.24
C ARG A 39 -12.00 -11.76 -9.07
N GLY A 40 -11.92 -12.36 -10.26
CA GLY A 40 -13.07 -12.59 -11.15
C GLY A 40 -13.59 -11.36 -11.90
N LYS A 41 -12.91 -10.21 -11.85
CA LYS A 41 -13.29 -8.97 -12.55
C LYS A 41 -12.13 -8.47 -13.40
N VAL A 42 -12.34 -7.66 -14.44
CA VAL A 42 -11.25 -6.92 -15.11
C VAL A 42 -11.37 -5.49 -14.60
N GLN A 43 -10.48 -5.09 -13.68
CA GLN A 43 -10.58 -3.81 -12.97
C GLN A 43 -9.24 -3.40 -12.36
N HIS A 44 -9.20 -2.22 -11.75
CA HIS A 44 -8.07 -1.75 -10.96
C HIS A 44 -8.55 -1.14 -9.65
N GLU A 45 -7.69 -1.15 -8.64
CA GLU A 45 -7.91 -0.47 -7.36
C GLU A 45 -6.81 0.56 -7.10
N HIS A 46 -7.19 1.71 -6.55
CA HIS A 46 -6.27 2.74 -6.10
C HIS A 46 -6.13 2.69 -4.58
N LEU A 47 -4.88 2.61 -4.11
CA LEU A 47 -4.52 2.69 -2.70
C LEU A 47 -3.78 4.00 -2.47
N MET A 48 -4.17 4.78 -1.47
CA MET A 48 -3.53 6.07 -1.19
C MET A 48 -3.28 6.26 0.31
N THR A 49 -2.29 7.09 0.62
CA THR A 49 -2.02 7.56 1.98
C THR A 49 -3.03 8.64 2.41
N PRO A 50 -3.18 8.89 3.72
CA PRO A 50 -3.99 9.99 4.26
C PRO A 50 -3.74 11.36 3.63
N GLY A 51 -2.48 11.76 3.42
CA GLY A 51 -2.13 13.04 2.81
C GLY A 51 -2.56 13.16 1.35
N TRP A 52 -2.89 12.05 0.68
CA TRP A 52 -3.43 12.01 -0.68
C TRP A 52 -4.93 11.66 -0.71
N GLY A 53 -5.60 11.73 0.46
CA GLY A 53 -7.04 11.55 0.57
C GLY A 53 -7.52 10.09 0.59
N GLY A 54 -6.59 9.14 0.71
CA GLY A 54 -6.92 7.73 0.97
C GLY A 54 -6.79 7.36 2.43
N ASN A 55 -7.04 6.10 2.73
CA ASN A 55 -6.73 5.52 4.03
C ASN A 55 -6.19 4.10 3.91
N GLU A 56 -5.85 3.67 2.70
CA GLU A 56 -5.46 2.31 2.38
C GLU A 56 -4.02 2.03 2.78
N LEU A 57 -3.14 3.04 2.66
CA LEU A 57 -1.70 2.97 2.94
C LEU A 57 -1.31 3.79 4.17
N SER A 58 -0.20 3.40 4.79
CA SER A 58 0.46 4.14 5.87
C SER A 58 1.37 5.23 5.30
N GLU A 59 1.49 6.36 6.00
CA GLU A 59 2.23 7.56 5.55
C GLU A 59 3.63 7.69 6.18
N GLU A 60 4.01 6.74 7.03
CA GLU A 60 5.32 6.73 7.69
C GLU A 60 6.31 5.88 6.88
N PRO A 61 7.48 6.42 6.47
CA PRO A 61 8.54 5.64 5.86
C PRO A 61 9.12 4.59 6.81
N GLN A 62 9.46 3.41 6.29
CA GLN A 62 10.03 2.28 7.03
C GLN A 62 11.51 2.07 6.73
N SER A 63 12.03 2.67 5.65
CA SER A 63 13.44 2.60 5.26
C SER A 63 14.09 4.00 5.17
N GLU A 64 15.37 4.11 5.52
CA GLU A 64 16.10 5.40 5.54
C GLU A 64 16.56 5.89 4.15
N ASN A 65 16.52 5.04 3.12
CA ASN A 65 17.03 5.33 1.77
C ASN A 65 16.05 4.88 0.68
N SER A 66 14.77 5.17 0.87
CA SER A 66 13.70 4.85 -0.06
C SER A 66 12.80 6.06 -0.29
N GLU A 67 12.00 6.00 -1.36
CA GLU A 67 10.93 6.94 -1.64
C GLU A 67 9.57 6.30 -1.29
N LEU A 68 8.88 6.85 -0.28
CA LEU A 68 7.52 6.44 0.06
C LEU A 68 6.53 6.80 -1.05
N LEU A 69 5.81 5.79 -1.55
CA LEU A 69 4.77 5.96 -2.54
C LEU A 69 3.43 6.30 -1.89
N ASN A 70 2.96 7.53 -2.13
CA ASN A 70 1.66 7.99 -1.64
C ASN A 70 0.45 7.38 -2.39
N LYS A 71 0.68 6.80 -3.56
CA LYS A 71 -0.35 6.14 -4.37
C LYS A 71 0.19 4.91 -5.07
N VAL A 72 -0.52 3.80 -4.91
CA VAL A 72 -0.27 2.55 -5.64
C VAL A 72 -1.55 2.14 -6.36
N THR A 73 -1.44 1.73 -7.62
CA THR A 73 -2.58 1.22 -8.40
C THR A 73 -2.34 -0.23 -8.76
N VAL A 74 -3.26 -1.10 -8.34
CA VAL A 74 -3.19 -2.53 -8.67
C VAL A 74 -4.13 -2.78 -9.84
N HIS A 75 -3.58 -3.20 -10.98
CA HIS A 75 -4.34 -3.56 -12.17
C HIS A 75 -4.50 -5.07 -12.25
N LYS A 76 -5.74 -5.55 -12.47
CA LYS A 76 -5.99 -6.94 -12.85
C LYS A 76 -6.63 -6.98 -14.24
N TRP A 77 -5.93 -7.67 -15.15
CA TRP A 77 -6.36 -7.91 -16.53
C TRP A 77 -7.07 -9.27 -16.64
#